data_AF-D7DWG9-F1
#
_entry.id   AF-D7DWG9-F1
#
_cell.length_a   1.000
_cell.length_b   1.000
_cell.length_c   1.000
_cell.angle_alpha   90.00
_cell.angle_beta   90.00
_cell.angle_gamma   90.00
#
_symmetry.space_group_name_H-M   'P 1'
#
loop_
_entity.id
_entity.type
_entity.pdbx_description
1 polymer ?
#
loop_
_entity_poly.entity_id
_entity_poly.type
_entity_poly.pdbx_seq_one_letter_code
_entity_poly.pdbx_strand_id
1 'polypeptide(L)' 'MAVKLIIIGLIVAYVVGAWKFWSGFDKTHFTQTLPNRIGFTLLWPALFIANPSYRRNFRRALKG' A
#
# COMPACT_ATOMS: atom_id res chain seq x y z
N MET A 1 26.34 8.68 -6.87
CA MET A 1 25.26 8.49 -7.87
C MET A 1 24.28 7.38 -7.48
N ALA A 2 24.72 6.19 -7.05
CA ALA A 2 23.84 5.05 -6.73
C ALA A 2 22.74 5.31 -5.67
N VAL A 3 23.08 5.96 -4.55
CA VAL A 3 22.11 6.22 -3.46
C VAL A 3 20.91 7.05 -3.93
N LYS A 4 21.12 8.04 -4.82
CA LYS A 4 20.04 8.86 -5.37
C LYS A 4 19.03 8.02 -6.16
N LEU A 5 19.50 7.06 -6.94
CA LEU A 5 18.63 6.17 -7.72
C LEU A 5 17.83 5.23 -6.82
N ILE A 6 18.44 4.71 -5.74
CA ILE A 6 17.74 3.89 -4.75
C ILE A 6 16.62 4.68 -4.08
N ILE A 7 16.89 5.91 -3.63
CA ILE A 7 15.90 6.78 -3.00
C ILE A 7 14.74 7.06 -3.97
N ILE A 8 15.04 7.41 -5.23
CA ILE A 8 14.01 7.62 -6.27
C ILE A 8 13.17 6.35 -6.47
N GLY A 9 13.81 5.18 -6.58
CA GLY A 9 13.11 3.91 -6.71
C GLY A 9 12.18 3.60 -5.53
N LEU A 10 12.63 3.87 -4.30
CA LEU A 10 11.81 3.70 -3.10
C LEU A 10 10.62 4.66 -3.06
N ILE A 11 10.80 5.92 -3.46
CA ILE A 11 9.71 6.91 -3.54
C ILE A 11 8.69 6.47 -4.59
N VAL A 12 9.14 6.08 -5.79
CA VAL A 12 8.25 5.59 -6.86
C VAL A 12 7.49 4.36 -6.38
N ALA A 13 8.15 3.38 -5.76
CA ALA A 13 7.49 2.20 -5.21
C ALA A 13 6.46 2.57 -4.13
N TYR A 14 6.81 3.48 -3.21
CA TYR A 14 5.90 3.99 -2.18
C TYR A 14 4.63 4.59 -2.77
N VAL A 15 4.78 5.53 -3.73
CA VAL A 15 3.66 6.25 -4.36
C VAL A 15 2.81 5.30 -5.19
N VAL A 16 3.42 4.43 -6.00
CA VAL A 16 2.69 3.45 -6.83
C VAL A 16 1.92 2.46 -5.95
N GLY A 17 2.55 1.94 -4.90
CA GLY A 17 1.90 1.03 -3.95
C GLY A 17 0.72 1.68 -3.23
N ALA A 18 0.91 2.92 -2.75
CA ALA A 18 -0.13 3.70 -2.11
C ALA A 18 -1.31 3.98 -3.06
N TRP A 19 -1.03 4.43 -4.29
CA TRP A 19 -2.06 4.72 -5.28
C TRP A 19 -2.89 3.49 -5.64
N LYS A 20 -2.23 2.37 -5.98
CA LYS A 20 -2.94 1.12 -6.32
C LYS A 20 -3.77 0.60 -5.15
N PHE A 21 -3.23 0.62 -3.93
CA PHE A 21 -3.97 0.20 -2.75
C PHE A 21 -5.18 1.10 -2.47
N TRP A 22 -5.00 2.42 -2.57
CA TRP A 22 -6.08 3.38 -2.38
C TRP A 22 -7.22 3.17 -3.38
N SER A 23 -6.89 2.99 -4.66
CA SER A 23 -7.86 2.76 -5.73
C SER A 23 -8.62 1.46 -5.58
N GLY A 24 -7.96 0.38 -5.13
CA GLY A 24 -8.60 -0.94 -4.93
C GLY A 24 -9.05 -1.25 -3.51
N PHE A 25 -9.12 -0.24 -2.62
CA PHE A 25 -9.41 -0.44 -1.20
C PHE A 25 -10.79 -1.08 -0.95
N ASP A 26 -11.75 -0.80 -1.82
CA ASP A 26 -13.10 -1.38 -1.85
C ASP A 26 -13.11 -2.89 -2.10
N LYS A 27 -12.07 -3.44 -2.75
CA LYS A 27 -11.87 -4.89 -2.95
C LYS A 27 -11.27 -5.61 -1.73
N THR A 28 -10.95 -4.88 -0.67
CA THR A 28 -10.40 -5.45 0.57
C THR A 28 -11.52 -5.88 1.52
N HIS A 29 -11.20 -6.76 2.48
CA HIS A 29 -12.12 -7.09 3.57
C HIS A 29 -11.98 -6.17 4.79
N PHE A 30 -11.35 -5.01 4.64
CA PHE A 30 -11.31 -4.02 5.72
C PHE A 30 -12.67 -3.32 5.84
N THR A 31 -12.98 -2.82 7.03
CA THR A 31 -14.14 -1.94 7.22
C THR A 31 -13.97 -0.70 6.35
N GLN A 32 -14.97 -0.42 5.51
CA GLN A 32 -14.92 0.59 4.45
C GLN A 32 -15.11 2.01 4.99
N THR A 33 -14.14 2.50 5.76
CA THR A 33 -14.15 3.86 6.33
C THR A 33 -12.96 4.66 5.82
N LEU A 34 -13.13 6.00 5.77
CA LEU A 34 -12.06 6.91 5.36
C LEU A 34 -10.81 6.80 6.27
N PRO A 35 -10.92 6.75 7.61
CA PRO A 35 -9.75 6.55 8.47
C PRO A 35 -8.99 5.26 8.18
N ASN A 36 -9.70 4.15 7.94
CA ASN A 36 -9.07 2.89 7.57
C ASN A 36 -8.36 3.01 6.22
N ARG A 37 -9.01 3.59 5.22
CA ARG A 37 -8.40 3.80 3.89
C ARG A 37 -7.11 4.62 4.00
N ILE A 38 -7.13 5.74 4.73
CA ILE A 38 -5.95 6.59 4.95
C ILE A 38 -4.87 5.84 5.72
N GLY A 39 -5.19 5.28 6.89
CA GLY A 39 -4.21 4.61 7.75
C GLY A 39 -3.55 3.43 7.06
N PHE A 40 -4.34 2.57 6.41
CA PHE A 40 -3.83 1.42 5.68
C PHE A 40 -3.02 1.82 4.44
N THR A 41 -3.38 2.90 3.75
CA THR A 41 -2.61 3.36 2.59
C THR A 41 -1.27 3.96 3.01
N LEU A 42 -1.25 4.85 4.02
CA LEU A 42 -0.02 5.52 4.45
C LEU A 42 1.01 4.55 5.03
N LEU A 43 0.53 3.58 5.82
CA LEU A 43 1.36 2.60 6.52
C LEU A 43 1.68 1.36 5.68
N TRP A 44 1.38 1.37 4.37
CA TRP A 44 1.40 0.17 3.55
C TRP A 44 2.72 -0.60 3.57
N PRO A 45 3.93 0.00 3.52
CA PRO A 45 5.16 -0.78 3.43
C PRO A 45 5.40 -1.59 4.70
N ALA A 46 5.23 -0.94 5.85
CA ALA A 46 5.38 -1.57 7.16
C ALA A 46 4.35 -2.70 7.35
N LEU A 47 3.08 -2.44 7.04
CA LEU A 47 2.02 -3.43 7.18
C LEU A 47 2.14 -4.57 6.17
N PHE A 48 2.65 -4.32 4.96
CA PHE A 48 2.88 -5.37 3.97
C PHE A 48 3.96 -6.37 4.42
N ILE A 49 5.03 -5.87 5.04
CA ILE A 49 6.11 -6.68 5.59
C ILE A 49 5.65 -7.41 6.86
N ALA A 50 5.10 -6.67 7.83
CA ALA A 50 4.87 -7.17 9.18
C ALA A 50 3.53 -7.91 9.37
N ASN A 51 2.51 -7.66 8.54
CA ASN A 51 1.15 -8.18 8.77
C ASN A 51 0.67 -9.06 7.60
N PRO A 52 0.62 -10.40 7.77
CA PRO A 52 0.14 -11.32 6.74
C PRO A 52 -1.30 -11.07 6.28
N SER A 53 -2.19 -10.65 7.18
CA SER A 53 -3.59 -10.33 6.83
C SER A 53 -3.66 -9.09 5.96
N TYR A 54 -2.90 -8.06 6.31
CA TYR A 54 -2.77 -6.86 5.49
C TYR A 54 -2.22 -7.21 4.11
N ARG A 55 -1.14 -7.98 4.02
CA ARG A 55 -0.55 -8.40 2.74
C ARG A 55 -1.54 -9.11 1.82
N ARG A 56 -2.41 -9.98 2.36
CA ARG A 56 -3.49 -10.60 1.58
C ARG A 56 -4.48 -9.58 1.04
N ASN A 57 -4.90 -8.61 1.85
CA ASN A 57 -5.80 -7.55 1.42
C ASN A 57 -5.13 -6.57 0.43
N PHE A 58 -3.86 -6.25 0.63
CA PHE A 58 -3.08 -5.45 -0.32
C PHE A 58 -3.07 -6.10 -1.71
N ARG A 59 -2.79 -7.41 -1.78
CA ARG A 59 -2.87 -8.16 -3.04
C ARG A 59 -4.27 -8.19 -3.67
N ARG A 60 -5.35 -8.09 -2.87
CA ARG A 60 -6.71 -7.95 -3.41
C ARG A 60 -6.92 -6.58 -4.03
N ALA A 61 -6.50 -5.51 -3.35
CA ALA A 61 -6.56 -4.15 -3.88
C ALA A 61 -5.78 -4.00 -5.20
N LEU A 62 -4.65 -4.72 -5.36
CA LEU A 62 -3.87 -4.72 -6.61
C LEU A 62 -4.56 -5.41 -7.80
N LYS A 63 -5.60 -6.22 -7.58
CA LYS A 63 -6.43 -6.78 -8.66
C LYS A 63 -7.48 -5.78 -9.15
N GLY A 64 -7.28 -4.49 -8.81
CA GLY A 64 -7.86 -3.28 -9.40
C GLY A 64 -8.06 -3.39 -10.89
#